data_AF-A0A4D7CWE8-F1
#
_entry.id   AF-A0A4D7CWE8-F1
#
_cell.length_a   1.000
_cell.length_b   1.000
_cell.length_c   1.000
_cell.angle_alpha   90.00
_cell.angle_beta   90.00
_cell.angle_gamma   90.00
#
_symmetry.space_group_name_H-M   'P 1'
#
loop_
_entity.id
_entity.type
_entity.pdbx_description
1 polymer ?
#
loop_
_entity_poly.entity_id
_entity_poly.type
_entity_poly.pdbx_seq_one_letter_code
_entity_poly.pdbx_strand_id
1 'polypeptide(L)' 'MANWLGISVNTLKTYVQKGLPIIIIGGRNFYSKKEVSKFLLRQQIGGANK' A
#
# COMPACT_ATOMS: atom_id res chain seq x y z
N MET A 1 9.50 -0.36 1.31
CA MET A 1 8.27 -0.06 0.55
C MET A 1 7.96 1.44 0.53
N ALA A 2 7.83 2.10 1.69
CA ALA A 2 7.54 3.55 1.75
C ALA A 2 8.52 4.39 0.92
N ASN A 3 9.83 4.15 1.07
CA ASN A 3 10.87 4.79 0.26
C ASN A 3 10.71 4.54 -1.26
N TRP A 4 10.34 3.33 -1.66
CA TRP A 4 10.14 3.00 -3.08
C TRP A 4 8.93 3.74 -3.69
N LEU A 5 7.89 3.96 -2.88
CA LEU A 5 6.72 4.75 -3.27
C LEU A 5 6.92 6.26 -3.15
N GLY A 6 8.04 6.72 -2.56
CA GLY A 6 8.26 8.14 -2.27
C GLY A 6 7.30 8.72 -1.22
N ILE A 7 6.79 7.91 -0.29
CA ILE A 7 5.83 8.33 0.75
C ILE A 7 6.39 8.14 2.15
N SER A 8 5.75 8.78 3.14
CA SER A 8 6.07 8.56 4.55
C SER A 8 5.69 7.14 5.01
N VAL A 9 6.38 6.64 6.04
CA VAL A 9 6.02 5.35 6.68
C VAL A 9 4.62 5.39 7.28
N ASN A 10 4.19 6.55 7.80
CA ASN A 10 2.83 6.72 8.34
C ASN A 10 1.77 6.57 7.24
N THR A 11 2.00 7.17 6.07
CA THR A 11 1.12 7.01 4.91
C THR A 11 1.03 5.54 4.50
N LEU A 12 2.15 4.82 4.49
CA LEU A 12 2.16 3.38 4.21
C LEU A 12 1.35 2.59 5.26
N LYS A 13 1.47 2.91 6.55
CA LYS A 13 0.66 2.29 7.61
C LYS A 13 -0.84 2.55 7.41
N THR A 14 -1.22 3.76 7.03
CA THR A 14 -2.62 4.07 6.68
C THR A 14 -3.11 3.24 5.50
N TYR A 15 -2.28 2.99 4.48
CA TYR A 15 -2.66 2.10 3.38
C TYR A 15 -2.87 0.67 3.85
N VAL A 16 -2.03 0.15 4.75
CA VAL A 16 -2.25 -1.16 5.38
C VAL A 16 -3.58 -1.20 6.13
N GLN A 17 -3.90 -0.16 6.91
CA GLN A 17 -5.20 -0.04 7.59
C GLN A 17 -6.38 0.01 6.60
N LYS A 18 -6.17 0.57 5.41
CA LYS A 18 -7.15 0.63 4.31
C LYS A 18 -7.21 -0.65 3.45
N GLY A 19 -6.53 -1.71 3.86
CA GLY A 19 -6.58 -3.01 3.17
C GLY A 19 -5.50 -3.23 2.11
N LEU A 20 -4.37 -2.49 2.17
CA LEU A 20 -3.21 -2.81 1.34
C LEU A 20 -2.73 -4.24 1.64
N PRO A 21 -2.61 -5.12 0.63
CA PRO A 21 -2.20 -6.51 0.85
C PRO A 21 -0.76 -6.57 1.36
N ILE A 22 -0.59 -7.22 2.51
CA ILE A 22 0.71 -7.50 3.14
C ILE A 22 0.81 -8.98 3.50
N ILE A 23 2.04 -9.48 3.51
CA ILE A 23 2.37 -10.81 4.02
C ILE A 23 3.21 -10.59 5.29
N ILE A 24 2.86 -11.26 6.37
CA ILE A 24 3.60 -11.17 7.64
C ILE A 24 4.34 -12.49 7.85
N ILE A 25 5.68 -12.45 7.90
CA ILE A 25 6.52 -13.61 8.17
C ILE A 25 7.51 -13.23 9.27
N GLY A 26 7.49 -13.95 10.39
CA GLY A 26 8.39 -13.69 11.52
C GLY A 26 8.28 -12.26 12.07
N GLY A 27 7.07 -11.68 12.10
CA GLY A 27 6.83 -10.31 12.58
C GLY A 27 7.30 -9.20 11.64
N ARG A 28 7.79 -9.53 10.44
CA ARG A 28 8.16 -8.56 9.40
C ARG A 28 7.08 -8.47 8.34
N ASN A 29 6.77 -7.25 7.92
CA ASN A 29 5.81 -6.98 6.85
C ASN A 29 6.51 -7.01 5.49
N PHE A 30 6.01 -7.86 4.60
CA PHE A 30 6.45 -7.99 3.22
C PHE A 30 5.38 -7.43 2.28
N TYR A 31 5.85 -6.75 1.24
CA TYR A 31 5.01 -6.01 0.32
C TYR A 31 5.35 -6.43 -1.12
N SER A 32 4.37 -6.97 -1.84
CA SER A 32 4.53 -7.25 -3.27
C SER A 32 4.31 -5.98 -4.08
N LYS A 33 5.31 -5.54 -4.85
CA LYS A 33 5.20 -4.35 -5.71
C LYS A 33 3.98 -4.45 -6.65
N LYS A 34 3.73 -5.63 -7.22
CA LYS A 34 2.58 -5.88 -8.13
C LYS A 34 1.24 -5.62 -7.45
N GLU A 35 1.04 -6.18 -6.26
CA GLU A 35 -0.23 -6.04 -5.53
C GLU A 35 -0.40 -4.63 -4.94
N VAL A 36 0.71 -4.01 -4.49
CA VAL A 36 0.72 -2.61 -4.05
C VAL A 36 0.31 -1.68 -5.20
N SER A 37 0.88 -1.85 -6.41
CA SER A 37 0.52 -1.04 -7.57
C SER A 37 -0.96 -1.20 -7.94
N LYS A 38 -1.49 -2.43 -7.96
CA LYS A 38 -2.93 -2.66 -8.20
C LYS A 38 -3.81 -1.96 -7.16
N PHE A 39 -3.46 -2.06 -5.88
CA PHE A 39 -4.18 -1.38 -4.81
C PHE A 39 -4.20 0.14 -5.02
N LEU A 40 -3.03 0.75 -5.28
CA LEU A 40 -2.94 2.19 -5.49
C LEU A 40 -3.73 2.66 -6.71
N LEU A 41 -3.68 1.92 -7.82
CA LEU A 41 -4.49 2.21 -9.02
C LEU A 41 -5.99 2.16 -8.72
N ARG A 42 -6.46 1.17 -7.95
CA ARG A 42 -7.87 1.10 -7.52
C ARG A 42 -8.28 2.32 -6.70
N GLN A 43 -7.40 2.78 -5.80
CA GLN A 43 -7.66 3.97 -4.98
C GLN A 43 -7.65 5.26 -5.81
N GLN A 44 -6.79 5.36 -6.83
CA GLN A 44 -6.77 6.51 -7.73
C GLN A 44 -8.03 6.56 -8.59
N ILE A 45 -8.48 5.43 -9.14
CA ILE A 45 -9.70 5.35 -9.96
C ILE A 45 -10.95 5.61 -9.10
N GLY A 46 -10.98 5.09 -7.86
CA GLY A 46 -12.07 5.37 -6.91
C GLY A 46 -12.09 6.81 -6.38
N GLY A 47 -10.95 7.51 -6.43
CA GLY A 47 -10.82 8.92 -6.04
C GLY A 47 -11.12 9.92 -7.17
N ALA A 48 -11.08 9.48 -8.43
CA ALA A 48 -11.34 10.33 -9.60
C ALA A 48 -12.85 10.56 -9.89
N ASN A 49 -13.74 9.89 -9.17
CA ASN A 49 -15.20 10.01 -9.32
C ASN A 49 -15.85 10.81 -8.16
N LYS A 50 -15.21 11.87 -7.67
CA LYS A 50 -15.79 12.80 -6.69
C LYS A 50 -15.70 14.23 -7.16
#